data_AF-A0A9D7KK22-F1
#
_entry.id   AF-A0A9D7KK22-F1
#
_cell.length_a   1.000
_cell.length_b   1.000
_cell.length_c   1.000
_cell.angle_alpha   90.00
_cell.angle_beta   90.00
_cell.angle_gamma   90.00
#
_symmetry.space_group_name_H-M   'P 1'
#
loop_
_entity.id
_entity.type
_entity.pdbx_description
1 polymer ?
#
loop_
_entity_poly.entity_id
_entity_poly.type
_entity_poly.pdbx_seq_one_letter_code
_entity_poly.pdbx_strand_id
1 'polypeptide(L)'
;MNTNRIFYIIFFILPLWIVLGGSALSQNKEEEKKKEEEEEVMPAPVEVPEESGAFDKGFAKEMPDEGGLVYSPELLLASFTAKSEKKDDAMKLAKEGAIKGLSQQIDQKLDDYKKSIKKEKLKNEKEITALFSSAGELSKKELLQKPAVIDSTLEKKSDGWEASIMLELKVTDLSKKLIEGTKADPEFKKTKLYKELEASSIINY
;
A
#
# COMPACT_ATOMS: atom_id res chain seq x y z
N MET A 1 14.98 -52.83 2.31
CA MET A 1 13.77 -52.03 2.60
C MET A 1 13.92 -51.45 4.00
N ASN A 2 13.61 -50.16 4.14
CA ASN A 2 13.85 -49.25 5.28
C ASN A 2 15.28 -48.75 5.50
N THR A 3 15.53 -47.52 5.03
CA THR A 3 16.29 -46.48 5.76
C THR A 3 16.12 -45.10 5.12
N ASN A 4 16.01 -44.07 5.98
CA ASN A 4 16.15 -42.61 5.73
C ASN A 4 14.92 -41.92 5.10
N ARG A 5 13.98 -41.30 5.84
CA ARG A 5 14.09 -40.26 6.88
C ARG A 5 15.00 -39.09 6.49
N ILE A 6 14.34 -37.94 6.28
CA ILE A 6 14.84 -36.56 6.29
C ILE A 6 15.55 -36.11 5.00
N PHE A 7 14.80 -35.48 4.10
CA PHE A 7 15.35 -34.47 3.20
C PHE A 7 14.74 -33.12 3.54
N TYR A 8 15.61 -32.30 4.13
CA TYR A 8 15.41 -30.94 4.56
C TYR A 8 14.95 -30.04 3.41
N ILE A 9 13.78 -29.43 3.57
CA ILE A 9 13.46 -28.15 2.94
C ILE A 9 14.27 -27.10 3.69
N ILE A 10 15.50 -26.85 3.27
CA ILE A 10 16.25 -25.64 3.61
C ILE A 10 17.07 -25.24 2.38
N PHE A 11 16.38 -24.70 1.37
CA PHE A 11 17.02 -23.76 0.45
C PHE A 11 16.98 -22.39 1.13
N PHE A 12 18.07 -22.11 1.83
CA PHE A 12 18.48 -20.80 2.30
C PHE A 12 18.43 -19.81 1.11
N ILE A 13 17.36 -19.03 1.02
CA ILE A 13 17.38 -17.77 0.27
C ILE A 13 17.76 -16.69 1.26
N LEU A 14 19.06 -16.38 1.32
CA LEU A 14 19.54 -15.06 1.73
C LEU A 14 20.78 -14.79 0.87
N PRO A 15 20.77 -13.72 0.07
CA PRO A 15 21.31 -12.49 0.63
C PRO A 15 20.58 -11.24 0.12
N LEU A 16 19.96 -10.48 1.03
CA LEU A 16 19.62 -9.08 0.76
C LEU A 16 19.89 -8.23 2.01
N TRP A 17 21.15 -8.24 2.44
CA TRP A 17 21.74 -7.11 3.16
C TRP A 17 22.39 -6.20 2.12
N ILE A 18 21.57 -5.39 1.47
CA ILE A 18 22.00 -4.19 0.76
C ILE A 18 21.16 -3.05 1.29
N VAL A 19 21.43 -2.60 2.52
CA VAL A 19 21.31 -1.18 2.92
C VAL A 19 22.21 -1.02 4.16
N LEU A 20 23.03 0.04 4.14
CA LEU A 20 23.88 0.56 5.23
C LEU A 20 25.26 -0.11 5.45
N GLY A 21 26.28 0.50 4.83
CA GLY A 21 27.66 0.47 5.34
C GLY A 21 28.71 0.24 4.25
N GLY A 22 29.04 1.26 3.46
CA GLY A 22 30.15 1.13 2.50
C GLY A 22 30.24 2.22 1.44
N SER A 23 30.32 3.49 1.83
CA SER A 23 30.94 4.51 0.98
C SER A 23 32.00 5.22 1.82
N ALA A 24 33.01 4.43 2.18
CA ALA A 24 34.27 4.92 2.71
C ALA A 24 35.31 4.76 1.59
N LEU A 25 35.86 5.91 1.21
CA LEU A 25 37.19 6.09 0.65
C LEU A 25 37.48 5.44 -0.71
N SER A 26 37.15 6.24 -1.73
CA SER A 26 38.08 6.73 -2.75
C SER A 26 39.52 6.20 -2.62
N GLN A 27 39.95 5.48 -3.65
CA GLN A 27 41.33 5.11 -3.89
C GLN A 27 42.20 6.37 -3.95
N ASN A 28 43.13 6.46 -3.01
CA ASN A 28 44.28 7.34 -3.09
C ASN A 28 45.33 6.59 -3.91
N LYS A 29 45.52 7.01 -5.16
CA LYS A 29 46.69 6.62 -5.96
C LYS A 29 47.39 7.92 -6.37
N GLU A 30 48.63 7.95 -5.92
CA GLU A 30 49.65 8.98 -5.99
C GLU A 30 50.12 9.26 -7.43
N GLU A 31 50.89 10.36 -7.57
CA GLU A 31 51.55 10.94 -8.76
C GLU A 31 50.70 11.89 -9.64
N GLU A 32 51.12 13.10 -10.04
CA GLU A 32 52.26 13.96 -9.71
C GLU A 32 52.01 15.37 -10.34
N LYS A 33 52.41 16.43 -9.64
CA LYS A 33 52.86 17.79 -10.07
C LYS A 33 52.40 18.45 -11.40
N LYS A 34 51.92 19.70 -11.25
CA LYS A 34 52.40 21.02 -11.82
C LYS A 34 51.23 22.03 -11.68
N LYS A 35 51.27 23.08 -10.84
CA LYS A 35 51.96 24.39 -10.87
C LYS A 35 51.46 25.34 -11.99
N GLU A 36 51.23 26.61 -11.59
CA GLU A 36 50.72 27.83 -12.29
C GLU A 36 49.22 28.10 -12.01
N GLU A 37 48.78 29.08 -11.20
CA GLU A 37 49.08 30.52 -11.00
C GLU A 37 48.22 31.44 -11.90
N GLU A 38 47.53 32.40 -11.25
CA GLU A 38 46.70 33.52 -11.79
C GLU A 38 45.39 33.12 -12.51
N GLU A 39 44.24 33.82 -12.40
CA GLU A 39 43.98 35.24 -12.14
C GLU A 39 42.51 35.41 -11.66
N GLU A 40 42.27 36.43 -10.84
CA GLU A 40 40.95 36.91 -10.41
C GLU A 40 40.04 37.30 -11.59
N VAL A 41 38.79 36.81 -11.63
CA VAL A 41 37.67 37.57 -12.19
C VAL A 41 36.39 37.26 -11.41
N MET A 42 36.00 38.16 -10.51
CA MET A 42 34.63 38.22 -10.00
C MET A 42 33.73 38.91 -11.04
N PRO A 43 32.59 38.32 -11.45
CA PRO A 43 31.51 39.10 -12.02
C PRO A 43 30.49 39.51 -10.93
N ALA A 44 29.99 40.73 -11.11
CA ALA A 44 29.26 41.60 -10.19
C ALA A 44 27.99 41.01 -9.51
N PRO A 45 27.59 41.54 -8.34
CA PRO A 45 26.35 41.16 -7.67
C PRO A 45 25.14 41.49 -8.55
N VAL A 46 24.30 40.49 -8.83
CA VAL A 46 23.01 40.69 -9.48
C VAL A 46 22.09 41.37 -8.46
N GLU A 47 21.73 42.63 -8.73
CA GLU A 47 20.74 43.38 -7.99
C GLU A 47 19.39 42.65 -8.04
N VAL A 48 18.91 42.19 -6.88
CA VAL A 48 17.52 41.77 -6.70
C VAL A 48 16.69 43.06 -6.64
N PRO A 49 15.64 43.23 -7.45
CA PRO A 49 14.70 44.32 -7.22
C PRO A 49 13.95 44.04 -5.92
N GLU A 50 14.26 44.83 -4.89
CA GLU A 50 13.39 45.02 -3.75
C GLU A 50 12.20 45.92 -4.11
N GLU A 51 11.12 45.62 -3.40
CA GLU A 51 9.91 46.42 -3.18
C GLU A 51 8.80 46.44 -4.23
N SER A 52 7.73 45.74 -3.85
CA SER A 52 6.46 46.31 -3.37
C SER A 52 5.28 45.68 -4.12
N GLY A 53 4.20 45.27 -3.49
CA GLY A 53 3.77 45.30 -2.11
C GLY A 53 2.43 44.55 -2.05
N ALA A 54 1.89 44.43 -0.83
CA ALA A 54 0.56 43.87 -0.53
C ALA A 54 0.42 42.35 -0.62
N PHE A 55 0.94 41.65 0.40
CA PHE A 55 0.15 40.64 1.12
C PHE A 55 0.33 40.87 2.63
N ASP A 56 -0.14 42.04 3.07
CA ASP A 56 -0.31 42.35 4.48
C ASP A 56 -1.51 41.53 5.01
N LYS A 57 -1.28 40.81 6.11
CA LYS A 57 -2.28 40.31 7.07
C LYS A 57 -3.48 39.55 6.51
N GLY A 58 -3.35 38.23 6.43
CA GLY A 58 -4.49 37.32 6.27
C GLY A 58 -4.34 35.89 6.82
N PHE A 59 -3.16 35.48 7.30
CA PHE A 59 -2.93 34.12 7.81
C PHE A 59 -3.36 33.90 9.27
N ALA A 60 -4.38 34.62 9.74
CA ALA A 60 -4.96 34.41 11.07
C ALA A 60 -6.46 34.76 11.08
N LYS A 61 -7.26 33.77 10.66
CA LYS A 61 -8.73 33.56 10.81
C LYS A 61 -9.13 32.82 9.52
N GLU A 62 -9.44 31.54 9.51
CA GLU A 62 -10.27 30.77 10.43
C GLU A 62 -9.64 29.36 10.56
N MET A 63 -9.39 28.92 11.79
CA MET A 63 -9.42 27.48 12.02
C MET A 63 -10.87 27.06 11.76
N PRO A 64 -11.14 26.00 10.97
CA PRO A 64 -12.46 25.41 10.98
C PRO A 64 -12.70 24.86 12.39
N ASP A 65 -13.41 25.62 13.20
CA ASP A 65 -14.05 25.13 14.41
C ASP A 65 -15.00 24.01 14.00
N GLU A 66 -14.81 22.83 14.60
CA GLU A 66 -15.74 21.70 14.56
C GLU A 66 -16.06 21.12 13.17
N GLY A 67 -15.04 20.58 12.51
CA GLY A 67 -15.21 19.53 11.52
C GLY A 67 -14.35 18.35 11.91
N GLY A 68 -14.82 17.51 12.85
CA GLY A 68 -14.12 16.30 13.24
C GLY A 68 -13.65 15.59 11.98
N LEU A 69 -12.34 15.29 11.90
CA LEU A 69 -11.74 14.43 10.89
C LEU A 69 -12.71 13.27 10.70
N VAL A 70 -13.52 13.31 9.64
CA VAL A 70 -14.45 12.22 9.37
C VAL A 70 -13.52 11.06 9.10
N TYR A 71 -13.54 10.09 10.02
CA TYR A 71 -12.78 8.86 9.92
C TYR A 71 -12.93 8.38 8.49
N SER A 72 -11.85 8.51 7.70
CA SER A 72 -11.90 8.06 6.32
C SER A 72 -12.21 6.58 6.41
N PRO A 73 -13.31 6.09 5.81
CA PRO A 73 -13.54 4.66 5.71
C PRO A 73 -12.26 4.10 5.12
N GLU A 74 -11.66 3.12 5.78
CA GLU A 74 -10.46 2.50 5.24
C GLU A 74 -10.80 2.01 3.82
N LEU A 75 -9.97 2.33 2.84
CA LEU A 75 -10.14 1.89 1.45
C LEU A 75 -8.90 1.06 1.09
N LEU A 76 -9.12 0.00 0.31
CA LEU A 76 -8.02 -0.72 -0.34
C LEU A 76 -7.89 -0.18 -1.75
N LEU A 77 -6.70 0.32 -2.07
CA LEU A 77 -6.38 0.89 -3.39
C LEU A 77 -5.23 0.12 -4.00
N ALA A 78 -5.36 -0.28 -5.26
CA ALA A 78 -4.25 -0.86 -6.01
C ALA A 78 -4.14 -0.19 -7.36
N SER A 79 -2.93 0.26 -7.69
CA SER A 79 -2.57 0.78 -9.00
C SER A 79 -1.64 -0.19 -9.71
N PHE A 80 -1.81 -0.36 -11.01
CA PHE A 80 -0.90 -1.15 -11.82
C PHE A 80 -0.75 -0.58 -13.22
N THR A 81 0.48 -0.59 -13.72
CA THR A 81 0.86 -0.12 -15.05
C THR A 81 1.38 -1.28 -15.88
N ALA A 82 0.88 -1.43 -17.10
CA ALA A 82 1.26 -2.48 -18.03
C ALA A 82 1.60 -1.90 -19.40
N LYS A 83 2.59 -2.49 -20.06
CA LYS A 83 2.94 -2.21 -21.46
C LYS A 83 2.60 -3.39 -22.36
N SER A 84 2.13 -3.14 -23.58
CA SER A 84 1.89 -4.16 -24.60
C SER A 84 1.90 -3.55 -26.00
N GLU A 85 2.29 -4.33 -27.01
CA GLU A 85 2.17 -3.92 -28.42
C GLU A 85 0.70 -3.66 -28.83
N LYS A 86 -0.26 -4.31 -28.15
CA LYS A 86 -1.69 -4.18 -28.43
C LYS A 86 -2.40 -3.39 -27.33
N LYS A 87 -3.23 -2.43 -27.77
CA LYS A 87 -4.01 -1.54 -26.91
C LYS A 87 -4.87 -2.31 -25.89
N ASP A 88 -5.64 -3.29 -26.37
CA ASP A 88 -6.58 -4.04 -25.52
C ASP A 88 -5.86 -4.93 -24.51
N ASP A 89 -4.71 -5.49 -24.90
CA ASP A 89 -3.88 -6.31 -24.01
C ASP A 89 -3.25 -5.46 -22.90
N ALA A 90 -2.77 -4.24 -23.20
CA ALA A 90 -2.25 -3.33 -22.18
C ALA A 90 -3.30 -3.03 -21.11
N MET A 91 -4.53 -2.70 -21.52
CA MET A 91 -5.62 -2.42 -20.59
C MET A 91 -6.04 -3.64 -19.78
N LYS A 92 -6.09 -4.82 -20.41
CA LYS A 92 -6.40 -6.08 -19.73
C LYS A 92 -5.34 -6.42 -18.68
N LEU A 93 -4.05 -6.34 -19.02
CA LEU A 93 -2.94 -6.58 -18.11
C LEU A 93 -2.92 -5.57 -16.96
N ALA A 94 -3.17 -4.29 -17.25
CA ALA A 94 -3.30 -3.24 -16.24
C ALA A 94 -4.36 -3.65 -15.19
N LYS A 95 -5.55 -4.03 -15.67
CA LYS A 95 -6.68 -4.44 -14.83
C LYS A 95 -6.39 -5.70 -14.02
N GLU A 96 -5.86 -6.75 -14.64
CA GLU A 96 -5.53 -8.00 -13.95
C GLU A 96 -4.46 -7.79 -12.86
N GLY A 97 -3.46 -6.95 -13.13
CA GLY A 97 -2.42 -6.61 -12.15
C GLY A 97 -2.98 -5.83 -10.97
N ALA A 98 -3.84 -4.83 -11.20
CA ALA A 98 -4.47 -4.08 -10.11
C ALA A 98 -5.42 -4.97 -9.28
N ILE A 99 -6.19 -5.87 -9.91
CA ILE A 99 -7.03 -6.86 -9.20
C ILE A 99 -6.16 -7.78 -8.33
N LYS A 100 -5.00 -8.23 -8.84
CA LYS A 100 -4.05 -9.03 -8.05
C LYS A 100 -3.52 -8.25 -6.85
N GLY A 101 -3.23 -6.95 -7.01
CA GLY A 101 -2.84 -6.08 -5.92
C GLY A 101 -3.92 -5.97 -4.84
N LEU A 102 -5.18 -5.73 -5.22
CA LEU A 102 -6.31 -5.72 -4.27
C LEU A 102 -6.47 -7.07 -3.56
N SER A 103 -6.35 -8.17 -4.29
CA SER A 103 -6.43 -9.53 -3.75
C SER A 103 -5.40 -9.77 -2.63
N GLN A 104 -4.16 -9.33 -2.82
CA GLN A 104 -3.09 -9.44 -1.82
C GLN A 104 -3.36 -8.56 -0.60
N GLN A 105 -3.88 -7.35 -0.79
CA GLN A 105 -4.24 -6.47 0.33
C GLN A 105 -5.39 -7.05 1.17
N ILE A 106 -6.39 -7.66 0.52
CA ILE A 106 -7.46 -8.39 1.22
C ILE A 106 -6.87 -9.54 2.04
N ASP A 107 -5.98 -10.35 1.45
CA ASP A 107 -5.35 -11.47 2.17
C ASP A 107 -4.58 -11.00 3.41
N GLN A 108 -3.77 -9.96 3.28
CA GLN A 108 -3.03 -9.37 4.39
C GLN A 108 -3.97 -8.91 5.52
N LYS A 109 -5.06 -8.22 5.16
CA LYS A 109 -6.04 -7.72 6.12
C LYS A 109 -6.78 -8.85 6.84
N LEU A 110 -7.15 -9.91 6.12
CA LEU A 110 -7.74 -11.12 6.70
C LEU A 110 -6.78 -11.82 7.66
N ASP A 111 -5.49 -11.89 7.32
CA ASP A 111 -4.49 -12.50 8.20
C ASP A 111 -4.23 -11.68 9.47
N ASP A 112 -4.26 -10.35 9.37
CA ASP A 112 -4.15 -9.48 10.53
C ASP A 112 -5.36 -9.62 11.47
N TYR A 113 -6.57 -9.74 10.92
CA TYR A 113 -7.76 -10.07 11.71
C TYR A 113 -7.67 -11.43 12.39
N LYS A 114 -7.19 -12.47 11.69
CA LYS A 114 -6.97 -13.80 12.31
C LYS A 114 -5.96 -13.72 13.45
N LYS A 115 -4.88 -12.92 13.32
CA LYS A 115 -3.92 -12.70 14.42
C LYS A 115 -4.59 -12.00 15.60
N SER A 116 -5.48 -11.04 15.36
CA SER A 116 -6.24 -10.37 16.42
C SER A 116 -7.14 -11.36 17.18
N ILE A 117 -7.88 -12.23 16.48
CA ILE A 117 -8.70 -13.29 17.12
C ILE A 117 -7.86 -14.16 18.06
N LYS A 118 -6.68 -14.61 17.61
CA LYS A 118 -5.77 -15.43 18.43
C LYS A 118 -5.28 -14.70 19.68
N LYS A 119 -5.10 -13.38 19.63
CA LYS A 119 -4.68 -12.58 20.80
C LYS A 119 -5.76 -12.48 21.86
N GLU A 120 -7.03 -12.66 21.50
CA GLU A 120 -8.17 -12.55 22.42
C GLU A 120 -8.41 -13.82 23.27
N LYS A 121 -7.72 -14.93 22.97
CA LYS A 121 -7.75 -16.18 23.78
C LYS A 121 -9.19 -16.68 24.06
N LEU A 122 -10.02 -16.70 23.02
CA LEU A 122 -11.43 -17.12 23.08
C LEU A 122 -11.54 -18.63 23.32
N LYS A 123 -12.61 -19.09 23.98
CA LYS A 123 -12.78 -20.53 24.28
C LYS A 123 -13.02 -21.33 23.00
N ASN A 124 -13.67 -20.72 22.03
CA ASN A 124 -13.98 -21.27 20.71
C ASN A 124 -13.12 -20.66 19.58
N GLU A 125 -11.90 -20.20 19.88
CA GLU A 125 -10.99 -19.54 18.93
C GLU A 125 -10.87 -20.26 17.58
N LYS A 126 -10.75 -21.59 17.59
CA LYS A 126 -10.62 -22.41 16.37
C LYS A 126 -11.85 -22.31 15.46
N GLU A 127 -13.04 -22.35 16.06
CA GLU A 127 -14.31 -22.26 15.34
C GLU A 127 -14.50 -20.86 14.76
N ILE A 128 -14.28 -19.82 15.55
CA ILE A 128 -14.32 -18.43 15.09
C ILE A 128 -13.32 -18.20 13.96
N THR A 129 -12.08 -18.68 14.10
CA THR A 129 -11.05 -18.52 13.05
C THR A 129 -11.44 -19.24 11.75
N ALA A 130 -12.08 -20.41 11.84
CA ALA A 130 -12.58 -21.14 10.67
C ALA A 130 -13.73 -20.39 9.98
N LEU A 131 -14.72 -19.91 10.75
CA LEU A 131 -15.81 -19.08 10.24
C LEU A 131 -15.28 -17.81 9.58
N PHE A 132 -14.31 -17.14 10.22
CA PHE A 132 -13.68 -15.93 9.70
C PHE A 132 -12.91 -16.19 8.39
N SER A 133 -12.22 -17.33 8.30
CA SER A 133 -11.50 -17.73 7.08
C SER A 133 -12.48 -17.99 5.94
N SER A 134 -13.55 -18.75 6.20
CA SER A 134 -14.58 -19.04 5.21
C SER A 134 -15.30 -17.77 4.73
N ALA A 135 -15.69 -16.90 5.66
CA ALA A 135 -16.28 -15.60 5.36
C ALA A 135 -15.32 -14.72 4.55
N GLY A 136 -14.04 -14.72 4.90
CA GLY A 136 -13.00 -13.97 4.20
C GLY A 136 -12.80 -14.42 2.75
N GLU A 137 -12.74 -15.73 2.49
CA GLU A 137 -12.61 -16.28 1.14
C GLU A 137 -13.81 -15.94 0.25
N LEU A 138 -15.04 -16.10 0.79
CA LEU A 138 -16.26 -15.73 0.09
C LEU A 138 -16.30 -14.23 -0.22
N SER A 139 -15.98 -13.41 0.78
CA SER A 139 -15.93 -11.95 0.65
C SER A 139 -14.96 -11.54 -0.43
N LYS A 140 -13.72 -12.05 -0.39
CA LYS A 140 -12.69 -11.78 -1.38
C LYS A 140 -13.17 -12.12 -2.80
N LYS A 141 -13.77 -13.29 -3.00
CA LYS A 141 -14.26 -13.73 -4.31
C LYS A 141 -15.33 -12.79 -4.86
N GLU A 142 -16.22 -12.30 -4.01
CA GLU A 142 -17.31 -11.41 -4.44
C GLU A 142 -16.82 -9.98 -4.71
N LEU A 143 -16.03 -9.45 -3.76
CA LEU A 143 -15.49 -8.10 -3.77
C LEU A 143 -14.57 -7.84 -4.98
N LEU A 144 -13.80 -8.85 -5.41
CA LEU A 144 -12.90 -8.73 -6.56
C LEU A 144 -13.60 -8.84 -7.93
N GLN A 145 -14.90 -9.14 -8.01
CA GLN A 145 -15.58 -9.25 -9.32
C GLN A 145 -15.76 -7.91 -10.01
N LYS A 146 -16.00 -6.85 -9.23
CA LYS A 146 -16.28 -5.50 -9.75
C LYS A 146 -15.69 -4.43 -8.82
N PRO A 147 -14.36 -4.38 -8.64
CA PRO A 147 -13.75 -3.25 -7.96
C PRO A 147 -14.05 -1.96 -8.73
N ALA A 148 -14.16 -0.85 -8.00
CA ALA A 148 -14.39 0.45 -8.62
C ALA A 148 -13.11 0.92 -9.32
N VAL A 149 -13.21 1.42 -10.55
CA VAL A 149 -12.09 2.09 -11.21
C VAL A 149 -12.15 3.55 -10.78
N ILE A 150 -11.15 4.05 -10.07
CA ILE A 150 -11.08 5.49 -9.73
C ILE A 150 -10.36 6.25 -10.84
N ASP A 151 -9.28 5.67 -11.37
CA ASP A 151 -8.46 6.32 -12.38
C ASP A 151 -7.94 5.31 -13.39
N SER A 152 -7.78 5.76 -14.63
CA SER A 152 -7.17 4.96 -15.68
C SER A 152 -6.55 5.86 -16.75
N THR A 153 -5.32 5.55 -17.13
CA THR A 153 -4.61 6.22 -18.23
C THR A 153 -4.24 5.21 -19.31
N LEU A 154 -4.19 5.67 -20.56
CA LEU A 154 -3.80 4.85 -21.71
C LEU A 154 -3.06 5.72 -22.71
N GLU A 155 -1.78 5.41 -22.92
CA GLU A 155 -0.87 6.20 -23.73
C GLU A 155 -0.18 5.34 -24.78
N LYS A 156 0.03 5.91 -25.98
CA LYS A 156 0.86 5.27 -27.01
C LYS A 156 2.30 5.73 -26.86
N LYS A 157 3.21 4.79 -26.60
CA LYS A 157 4.67 4.97 -26.52
C LYS A 157 5.34 4.41 -27.79
N SER A 158 6.65 4.59 -27.91
CA SER A 158 7.43 4.08 -29.05
C SER A 158 7.52 2.56 -29.10
N ASP A 159 7.44 1.91 -27.94
CA ASP A 159 7.55 0.47 -27.71
C ASP A 159 6.19 -0.24 -27.58
N GLY A 160 5.08 0.49 -27.71
CA GLY A 160 3.73 -0.06 -27.62
C GLY A 160 2.75 0.86 -26.91
N TRP A 161 1.68 0.29 -26.38
CA TRP A 161 0.69 0.94 -25.53
C TRP A 161 1.03 0.72 -24.06
N GLU A 162 0.94 1.78 -23.28
CA GLU A 162 1.08 1.76 -21.83
C GLU A 162 -0.28 2.10 -21.21
N ALA A 163 -0.78 1.23 -20.35
CA ALA A 163 -2.03 1.43 -19.62
C ALA A 163 -1.74 1.44 -18.12
N SER A 164 -2.27 2.40 -17.40
CA SER A 164 -2.31 2.39 -15.94
C SER A 164 -3.75 2.37 -15.47
N ILE A 165 -4.02 1.62 -14.40
CA ILE A 165 -5.34 1.60 -13.77
C ILE A 165 -5.18 1.64 -12.27
N MET A 166 -6.07 2.39 -11.62
CA MET A 166 -6.21 2.42 -10.17
C MET A 166 -7.60 1.91 -9.81
N LEU A 167 -7.62 0.88 -8.97
CA LEU A 167 -8.83 0.24 -8.48
C LEU A 167 -9.02 0.50 -7.00
N GLU A 168 -10.28 0.62 -6.60
CA GLU A 168 -10.72 0.78 -5.22
C GLU A 168 -11.64 -0.34 -4.77
N LEU A 169 -11.49 -0.68 -3.50
CA LEU A 169 -12.45 -1.44 -2.74
C LEU A 169 -12.74 -0.78 -1.39
N LYS A 170 -14.03 -0.62 -1.07
CA LYS A 170 -14.45 -0.18 0.26
C LYS A 170 -14.18 -1.29 1.28
N VAL A 171 -13.35 -1.01 2.30
CA VAL A 171 -13.13 -1.98 3.40
C VAL A 171 -14.42 -2.23 4.16
N THR A 172 -15.31 -1.23 4.22
CA THR A 172 -16.60 -1.34 4.91
C THR A 172 -17.42 -2.52 4.37
N ASP A 173 -17.33 -2.83 3.07
CA ASP A 173 -18.00 -3.99 2.45
C ASP A 173 -17.36 -5.31 2.90
N LEU A 174 -16.03 -5.36 3.04
CA LEU A 174 -15.32 -6.50 3.62
C LEU A 174 -15.73 -6.70 5.10
N SER A 175 -15.74 -5.64 5.90
CA SER A 175 -16.12 -5.69 7.31
C SER A 175 -17.57 -6.18 7.49
N LYS A 176 -18.52 -5.66 6.70
CA LYS A 176 -19.93 -6.10 6.72
C LYS A 176 -20.05 -7.60 6.47
N LYS A 177 -19.36 -8.12 5.45
CA LYS A 177 -19.40 -9.55 5.11
C LYS A 177 -18.74 -10.44 6.17
N LEU A 178 -17.65 -9.99 6.78
CA LEU A 178 -16.98 -10.72 7.85
C LEU A 178 -17.87 -10.80 9.11
N ILE A 179 -18.54 -9.71 9.47
CA ILE A 179 -19.54 -9.69 10.55
C ILE A 179 -20.69 -10.65 10.22
N GLU A 180 -21.22 -10.59 8.99
CA GLU A 180 -22.31 -11.46 8.59
C GLU A 180 -21.94 -12.94 8.66
N GLY A 181 -20.74 -13.32 8.19
CA GLY A 181 -20.26 -14.69 8.22
C GLY A 181 -19.95 -15.24 9.62
N THR A 182 -19.86 -14.37 10.63
CA THR A 182 -19.53 -14.73 12.02
C THR A 182 -20.64 -14.40 13.02
N LYS A 183 -21.78 -13.84 12.56
CA LYS A 183 -22.88 -13.35 13.42
C LYS A 183 -23.53 -14.41 14.31
N ALA A 184 -23.38 -15.69 13.95
CA ALA A 184 -23.90 -16.84 14.69
C ALA A 184 -23.11 -17.11 15.98
N ASP A 185 -21.88 -16.61 16.10
CA ASP A 185 -21.02 -16.84 17.26
C ASP A 185 -21.18 -15.71 18.31
N PRO A 186 -21.73 -16.00 19.50
CA PRO A 186 -21.94 -15.00 20.54
C PRO A 186 -20.66 -14.65 21.32
N GLU A 187 -19.61 -15.47 21.30
CA GLU A 187 -18.31 -15.11 21.90
C GLU A 187 -17.61 -14.09 21.02
N PHE A 188 -17.69 -14.25 19.69
CA PHE A 188 -17.10 -13.30 18.75
C PHE A 188 -17.67 -11.88 18.92
N LYS A 189 -18.98 -11.73 19.15
CA LYS A 189 -19.61 -10.40 19.36
C LYS A 189 -19.05 -9.61 20.55
N LYS A 190 -18.38 -10.28 21.49
CA LYS A 190 -17.79 -9.64 22.67
C LYS A 190 -16.36 -9.17 22.42
N THR A 191 -15.77 -9.56 21.30
CA THR A 191 -14.38 -9.28 20.96
C THR A 191 -14.13 -7.79 20.68
N LYS A 192 -12.87 -7.37 20.82
CA LYS A 192 -12.47 -6.03 20.37
C LYS A 192 -12.55 -5.95 18.85
N LEU A 193 -12.11 -7.00 18.16
CA LEU A 193 -12.17 -7.07 16.71
C LEU A 193 -13.60 -6.89 16.17
N TYR A 194 -14.61 -7.51 16.78
CA TYR A 194 -16.01 -7.33 16.35
C TYR A 194 -16.43 -5.86 16.39
N LYS A 195 -16.08 -5.14 17.46
CA LYS A 195 -16.39 -3.71 17.61
C LYS A 195 -15.64 -2.85 16.58
N GLU A 196 -14.39 -3.19 16.28
CA GLU A 196 -13.59 -2.52 15.24
C GLU A 196 -14.18 -2.73 13.85
N LEU A 197 -14.59 -3.97 13.53
CA LEU A 197 -15.28 -4.29 12.28
C LEU A 197 -16.64 -3.59 12.20
N GLU A 198 -17.39 -3.55 13.29
CA GLU A 198 -18.70 -2.90 13.36
C GLU A 198 -18.57 -1.39 13.14
N ALA A 199 -17.62 -0.74 13.83
CA ALA A 199 -17.31 0.67 13.61
C ALA A 199 -16.93 0.95 12.14
N SER A 200 -16.11 0.08 11.54
CA SER A 200 -15.73 0.17 10.13
C SER A 200 -16.92 -0.06 9.19
N SER A 201 -17.93 -0.81 9.61
CA SER A 201 -19.10 -1.14 8.78
C SER A 201 -20.19 -0.07 8.76
N ILE A 202 -20.22 0.82 9.77
CA ILE A 202 -21.27 1.83 9.97
C ILE A 202 -20.98 3.13 9.20
N ILE A 203 -19.73 3.36 8.78
CA ILE A 203 -19.35 4.54 7.99
C ILE A 203 -19.94 4.40 6.58
N ASN A 204 -21.16 4.91 6.40
CA ASN A 204 -21.80 5.10 5.12
C ASN A 204 -21.48 6.53 4.64
N TYR A 205 -20.92 6.63 3.44
CA TYR A 205 -21.08 7.79 2.57
C TYR A 205 -22.01 7.39 1.44
#